data_AF-A0A953VMY9-F1
#
_entry.id   AF-A0A953VMY9-F1
#
_cell.length_a   1.000
_cell.length_b   1.000
_cell.length_c   1.000
_cell.angle_alpha   90.00
_cell.angle_beta   90.00
_cell.angle_gamma   90.00
#
_symmetry.space_group_name_H-M   'P 1'
#
loop_
_entity.id
_entity.type
_entity.pdbx_description
1 polymer ?
#
loop_
_entity_poly.entity_id
_entity_poly.type
_entity_poly.pdbx_seq_one_letter_code
_entity_poly.pdbx_strand_id
1 'polypeptide(L)'
;MSNPLISADTKVGELAAHIPEAAQLFRDNGISFCCGGKLSLGEAAQKHAKSIDALLASLNAGAHQAAKDAPDKTEELIAHIKSRYHDTHRAELAELVPLAEKVESVHHDHADIPRGLSKLLGQMQSEMTAHMAKEEQILFPMMLSGGHPMIAGPIGVMRHDHEGHMDQLKGLEHLTNSFALPADACKSWTRLYTDTSKFAADLVRHMYLENEILFPRFDNA
;
A
#
# COMPACT_ATOMS: atom_id res chain seq x y z
N MET A 1 16.75 12.78 -4.24
CA MET A 1 15.81 13.26 -5.27
C MET A 1 14.49 13.49 -4.56
N SER A 2 13.90 14.67 -4.69
CA SER A 2 12.57 14.94 -4.11
C SER A 2 11.53 14.19 -4.93
N ASN A 3 10.69 13.36 -4.28
CA ASN A 3 9.60 12.68 -4.97
C ASN A 3 8.56 13.76 -5.38
N PRO A 4 8.25 13.93 -6.67
CA PRO A 4 7.35 14.99 -7.15
C PRO A 4 5.93 14.89 -6.57
N LEU A 5 5.52 13.72 -6.07
CA LEU A 5 4.25 13.54 -5.38
C LEU A 5 4.23 14.16 -3.97
N ILE A 6 5.37 14.39 -3.31
CA ILE A 6 5.40 14.88 -1.93
C ILE A 6 5.36 16.42 -1.92
N SER A 7 4.16 16.98 -1.87
CA SER A 7 3.94 18.44 -1.80
C SER A 7 2.81 18.79 -0.83
N ALA A 8 2.72 20.08 -0.46
CA ALA A 8 1.64 20.58 0.38
C ALA A 8 0.26 20.49 -0.31
N ASP A 9 0.23 20.52 -1.65
CA ASP A 9 -1.00 20.51 -2.45
C ASP A 9 -1.49 19.07 -2.76
N THR A 10 -0.62 18.08 -2.62
CA THR A 10 -0.96 16.66 -2.86
C THR A 10 -1.97 16.17 -1.84
N LYS A 11 -2.92 15.35 -2.29
CA LYS A 11 -3.98 14.82 -1.45
C LYS A 11 -3.46 13.80 -0.44
N VAL A 12 -3.94 13.85 0.80
CA VAL A 12 -3.48 12.93 1.86
C VAL A 12 -3.74 11.47 1.48
N GLY A 13 -4.88 11.17 0.84
CA GLY A 13 -5.20 9.81 0.40
C GLY A 13 -4.29 9.32 -0.73
N GLU A 14 -3.77 10.22 -1.54
CA GLU A 14 -2.80 9.90 -2.59
C GLU A 14 -1.42 9.61 -1.98
N LEU A 15 -0.95 10.49 -1.08
CA LEU A 15 0.29 10.27 -0.33
C LEU A 15 0.25 8.95 0.45
N ALA A 16 -0.86 8.64 1.11
CA ALA A 16 -1.01 7.40 1.88
C ALA A 16 -0.92 6.13 1.01
N ALA A 17 -1.34 6.21 -0.26
CA ALA A 17 -1.36 5.06 -1.17
C ALA A 17 -0.05 4.89 -1.97
N HIS A 18 0.78 5.95 -2.07
CA HIS A 18 1.99 5.95 -2.89
C HIS A 18 3.28 6.03 -2.09
N ILE A 19 3.25 6.66 -0.92
CA ILE A 19 4.45 6.99 -0.17
C ILE A 19 4.60 6.04 1.01
N PRO A 20 5.72 5.28 1.09
CA PRO A 20 6.03 4.46 2.25
C PRO A 20 5.88 5.24 3.56
N GLU A 21 5.34 4.57 4.57
CA GLU A 21 5.10 5.10 5.92
C GLU A 21 4.08 6.25 6.04
N ALA A 22 3.57 6.82 4.94
CA ALA A 22 2.67 7.97 4.97
C ALA A 22 1.37 7.69 5.73
N ALA A 23 0.75 6.54 5.47
CA ALA A 23 -0.46 6.10 6.17
C ALA A 23 -0.26 6.07 7.70
N GLN A 24 0.86 5.53 8.16
CA GLN A 24 1.19 5.47 9.59
C GLN A 24 1.44 6.87 10.16
N LEU A 25 2.24 7.69 9.47
CA LEU A 25 2.50 9.07 9.85
C LEU A 25 1.20 9.87 10.04
N PHE A 26 0.24 9.70 9.14
CA PHE A 26 -1.06 10.38 9.23
C PHE A 26 -1.87 9.90 10.42
N ARG A 27 -1.95 8.58 10.67
CA ARG A 27 -2.60 8.02 11.86
C ARG A 27 -2.00 8.56 13.16
N ASP A 28 -0.67 8.58 13.27
CA ASP A 28 0.05 9.08 14.46
C ASP A 28 -0.20 10.57 14.71
N ASN A 29 -0.55 11.32 13.65
CA ASN A 29 -0.89 12.74 13.73
C ASN A 29 -2.39 13.01 13.80
N GLY A 30 -3.23 11.98 13.89
CA GLY A 30 -4.69 12.08 13.94
C GLY A 30 -5.31 12.56 12.63
N ILE A 31 -4.56 12.53 11.53
CA ILE A 31 -5.01 12.89 10.20
C ILE A 31 -5.67 11.65 9.58
N SER A 32 -7.00 11.60 9.61
CA SER A 32 -7.74 10.53 8.93
C SER A 32 -7.77 10.78 7.42
N PHE A 33 -7.39 9.78 6.64
CA PHE A 33 -7.45 9.82 5.18
C PHE A 33 -8.53 8.92 4.57
N CYS A 34 -9.35 8.28 5.42
CA CYS A 34 -10.65 7.71 5.03
C CYS A 34 -11.61 8.82 4.55
N CYS A 35 -11.96 9.77 5.42
CA CYS A 35 -12.84 10.90 5.09
C CYS A 35 -12.06 12.16 4.67
N GLY A 36 -10.86 12.35 5.20
CA GLY A 36 -9.98 13.50 4.92
C GLY A 36 -9.06 13.30 3.73
N GLY A 37 -9.11 12.15 3.04
CA GLY A 37 -8.20 11.83 1.93
C GLY A 37 -8.25 12.81 0.75
N LYS A 38 -9.33 13.61 0.65
CA LYS A 38 -9.51 14.66 -0.37
C LYS A 38 -8.91 16.02 0.01
N LEU A 39 -8.51 16.20 1.27
CA LEU A 39 -7.75 17.38 1.68
C LEU A 39 -6.34 17.26 1.13
N SER A 40 -5.78 18.39 0.73
CA SER A 40 -4.34 18.51 0.53
C SER A 40 -3.61 18.32 1.86
N LEU A 41 -2.33 17.97 1.81
CA LEU A 41 -1.50 17.83 2.99
C LEU A 41 -1.46 19.14 3.81
N GLY A 42 -1.41 20.29 3.14
CA GLY A 42 -1.44 21.62 3.78
C GLY A 42 -2.74 21.89 4.54
N GLU A 43 -3.89 21.62 3.91
CA GLU A 43 -5.20 21.76 4.57
C GLU A 43 -5.34 20.83 5.77
N ALA A 44 -4.89 19.58 5.65
CA ALA A 44 -4.90 18.61 6.74
C ALA A 44 -3.97 19.04 7.89
N ALA A 45 -2.75 19.50 7.57
CA ALA A 45 -1.82 20.01 8.57
C ALA A 45 -2.42 21.17 9.37
N GLN A 46 -3.04 22.14 8.68
CA GLN A 46 -3.71 23.27 9.33
C GLN A 46 -4.86 22.82 10.23
N LYS A 47 -5.75 21.96 9.71
CA LYS A 47 -6.92 21.46 10.46
C LYS A 47 -6.53 20.73 11.75
N HIS A 48 -5.42 20.00 11.73
CA HIS A 48 -4.94 19.22 12.86
C HIS A 48 -3.86 19.93 13.69
N ALA A 49 -3.62 21.23 13.43
CA ALA A 49 -2.59 22.04 14.09
C ALA A 49 -1.20 21.38 14.07
N LYS A 50 -0.82 20.80 12.92
CA LYS A 50 0.48 20.17 12.66
C LYS A 50 1.35 21.06 11.78
N SER A 51 2.67 20.92 11.90
CA SER A 51 3.62 21.58 11.02
C SER A 51 3.66 20.88 9.66
N ILE A 52 3.32 21.60 8.60
CA ILE A 52 3.41 21.10 7.22
C ILE A 52 4.85 20.74 6.85
N ASP A 53 5.82 21.54 7.26
CA ASP A 53 7.25 21.29 6.99
C ASP A 53 7.72 20.00 7.66
N ALA A 54 7.26 19.73 8.89
CA ALA A 54 7.59 18.50 9.59
C ALA A 54 6.98 17.27 8.90
N LEU A 55 5.72 17.36 8.45
CA LEU A 55 5.07 16.27 7.71
C LEU A 55 5.78 16.00 6.38
N LEU A 56 6.09 17.04 5.60
CA LEU A 56 6.84 16.91 4.36
C LEU A 56 8.22 16.30 4.58
N ALA A 57 8.93 16.70 5.64
CA ALA A 57 10.22 16.14 6.00
C ALA A 57 10.12 14.64 6.33
N SER A 58 9.11 14.24 7.14
CA SER A 58 8.88 12.84 7.48
C SER A 58 8.51 11.98 6.27
N LEU A 59 7.64 12.47 5.39
CA LEU A 59 7.27 11.76 4.15
C LEU A 59 8.48 11.56 3.23
N ASN A 60 9.28 12.62 3.04
CA ASN A 60 10.51 12.52 2.24
C ASN A 60 11.53 11.58 2.87
N ALA A 61 11.65 11.57 4.20
CA ALA A 61 12.54 10.66 4.90
C ALA A 61 12.12 9.19 4.74
N GLY A 62 10.82 8.88 4.84
CA GLY A 62 10.29 7.53 4.59
C GLY A 62 10.57 7.05 3.17
N ALA A 63 10.21 7.87 2.16
CA ALA A 63 10.49 7.59 0.75
C ALA A 63 12.00 7.39 0.47
N HIS A 64 12.84 8.24 1.06
CA HIS A 64 14.29 8.13 0.91
C HIS A 64 14.85 6.87 1.58
N GLN A 65 14.34 6.51 2.76
CA GLN A 65 14.75 5.32 3.48
C GLN A 65 14.34 4.05 2.71
N ALA A 66 13.11 3.99 2.19
CA ALA A 66 12.66 2.88 1.33
C ALA A 66 13.55 2.74 0.09
N ALA A 67 13.93 3.86 -0.55
CA ALA A 67 14.85 3.85 -1.67
C ALA A 67 16.27 3.40 -1.31
N LYS A 68 16.75 3.76 -0.12
CA LYS A 68 18.07 3.38 0.38
C LYS A 68 18.14 1.90 0.77
N ASP A 69 17.04 1.34 1.28
CA ASP A 69 16.95 -0.08 1.66
C ASP A 69 16.78 -1.00 0.44
N ALA A 70 16.44 -0.45 -0.73
CA ALA A 70 16.29 -1.21 -1.96
C ALA A 70 17.65 -1.72 -2.48
N PRO A 71 17.77 -3.00 -2.88
CA PRO A 71 18.98 -3.47 -3.52
C PRO A 71 19.33 -2.71 -4.81
N ASP A 72 20.61 -2.40 -4.98
CA ASP A 72 21.11 -1.66 -6.16
C ASP A 72 20.98 -2.49 -7.44
N LYS A 73 21.23 -3.80 -7.38
CA LYS A 73 21.17 -4.69 -8.55
C LYS A 73 19.76 -5.16 -8.83
N THR A 74 19.40 -5.25 -10.11
CA THR A 74 18.05 -5.62 -10.54
C THR A 74 17.68 -7.03 -10.09
N GLU A 75 18.60 -7.97 -10.21
CA GLU A 75 18.39 -9.36 -9.81
C GLU A 75 18.17 -9.50 -8.29
N GLU A 76 18.90 -8.71 -7.50
CA GLU A 76 18.77 -8.68 -6.04
C GLU A 76 17.45 -8.01 -5.62
N LEU A 77 17.04 -6.92 -6.30
CA LEU A 77 15.77 -6.23 -6.04
C LEU A 77 14.57 -7.10 -6.42
N ILE A 78 14.59 -7.77 -7.57
CA ILE A 78 13.54 -8.72 -7.97
C ILE A 78 13.44 -9.88 -6.97
N ALA A 79 14.57 -10.46 -6.56
CA ALA A 79 14.58 -11.52 -5.56
C ALA A 79 14.03 -11.05 -4.20
N HIS A 80 14.37 -9.81 -3.80
CA HIS A 80 13.83 -9.17 -2.62
C HIS A 80 12.31 -8.97 -2.71
N ILE A 81 11.81 -8.41 -3.82
CA ILE A 81 10.38 -8.20 -4.07
C ILE A 81 9.60 -9.51 -3.92
N LYS A 82 10.05 -10.56 -4.61
CA LYS A 82 9.39 -11.88 -4.56
C LYS A 82 9.35 -12.46 -3.14
N SER A 83 10.51 -12.53 -2.47
CA SER A 83 10.62 -13.19 -1.17
C SER A 83 10.00 -12.38 -0.03
N ARG A 84 10.27 -11.07 0.02
CA ARG A 84 9.81 -10.20 1.10
C ARG A 84 8.37 -9.77 0.93
N TYR A 85 7.89 -9.56 -0.30
CA TYR A 85 6.54 -9.02 -0.54
C TYR A 85 5.62 -10.06 -1.15
N HIS A 86 5.93 -10.63 -2.32
CA HIS A 86 4.95 -11.52 -2.98
C HIS A 86 4.58 -12.75 -2.14
N ASP A 87 5.57 -13.47 -1.64
CA ASP A 87 5.33 -14.64 -0.80
C ASP A 87 4.63 -14.28 0.51
N THR A 88 4.96 -13.11 1.06
CA THR A 88 4.33 -12.59 2.29
C THR A 88 2.87 -12.21 2.04
N HIS A 89 2.56 -11.49 0.96
CA HIS A 89 1.20 -11.09 0.60
C HIS A 89 0.30 -12.30 0.32
N ARG A 90 0.81 -13.33 -0.35
CA ARG A 90 0.08 -14.60 -0.54
C ARG A 90 -0.30 -15.23 0.80
N ALA A 91 0.65 -15.34 1.71
CA ALA A 91 0.43 -15.91 3.04
C ALA A 91 -0.53 -15.06 3.88
N GLU A 92 -0.34 -13.74 3.88
CA GLU A 92 -1.18 -12.81 4.64
C GLU A 92 -2.62 -12.81 4.16
N LEU A 93 -2.87 -12.71 2.86
CA LEU A 93 -4.23 -12.69 2.33
C LEU A 93 -4.95 -14.04 2.54
N ALA A 94 -4.23 -15.17 2.48
CA ALA A 94 -4.78 -16.47 2.80
C ALA A 94 -5.30 -16.57 4.25
N GLU A 95 -4.71 -15.82 5.18
CA GLU A 95 -5.10 -15.77 6.59
C GLU A 95 -6.11 -14.64 6.90
N LEU A 96 -5.94 -13.47 6.27
CA LEU A 96 -6.75 -12.29 6.52
C LEU A 96 -8.19 -12.45 6.02
N VAL A 97 -8.39 -13.07 4.86
CA VAL A 97 -9.73 -13.30 4.29
C VAL A 97 -10.63 -14.09 5.24
N PRO A 98 -10.27 -15.33 5.68
CA PRO A 98 -11.11 -16.08 6.60
C PRO A 98 -11.21 -15.44 7.99
N LEU A 99 -10.19 -14.69 8.43
CA LEU A 99 -10.28 -13.93 9.69
C LEU A 99 -11.30 -12.80 9.61
N ALA A 100 -11.36 -12.08 8.49
CA ALA A 100 -12.36 -11.04 8.25
C ALA A 100 -13.77 -11.63 8.19
N GLU A 101 -13.97 -12.74 7.48
CA GLU A 101 -15.26 -13.46 7.44
C GLU A 101 -15.74 -13.85 8.85
N LYS A 102 -14.82 -14.38 9.67
CA LYS A 102 -15.12 -14.73 11.06
C LYS A 102 -15.54 -13.52 11.89
N VAL A 103 -14.80 -12.42 11.80
CA VAL A 103 -15.11 -11.19 12.55
C VAL A 103 -16.46 -10.62 12.11
N GLU A 104 -16.71 -10.53 10.81
CA GLU A 104 -17.99 -10.06 10.26
C GLU A 104 -19.17 -10.94 10.67
N SER A 105 -19.00 -12.26 10.70
CA SER A 105 -20.05 -13.20 11.10
C SER A 105 -20.36 -13.12 12.60
N VAL A 106 -19.32 -13.16 13.46
CA VAL A 106 -19.50 -13.15 14.93
C VAL A 106 -20.05 -11.82 15.43
N HIS A 107 -19.60 -10.70 14.83
CA HIS A 107 -19.98 -9.36 15.26
C HIS A 107 -20.98 -8.68 14.30
N HIS A 108 -21.79 -9.46 13.56
CA HIS A 108 -22.70 -8.94 12.54
C HIS A 108 -23.72 -7.91 13.05
N ASP A 109 -24.04 -7.92 14.34
CA ASP A 109 -24.94 -6.94 14.99
C ASP A 109 -24.21 -5.73 15.60
N HIS A 110 -22.88 -5.74 15.62
CA HIS A 110 -22.09 -4.62 16.14
C HIS A 110 -22.21 -3.41 15.20
N ALA A 111 -22.28 -2.19 15.74
CA ALA A 111 -22.44 -0.98 14.92
C ALA A 111 -21.20 -0.68 14.07
N ASP A 112 -20.00 -0.86 14.65
CA ASP A 112 -18.72 -0.53 14.01
C ASP A 112 -18.11 -1.68 13.18
N ILE A 113 -18.86 -2.76 12.94
CA ILE A 113 -18.34 -3.91 12.18
C ILE A 113 -17.90 -3.49 10.76
N PRO A 114 -16.71 -3.90 10.29
CA PRO A 114 -16.20 -3.57 8.96
C PRO A 114 -16.89 -4.39 7.86
N ARG A 115 -18.19 -4.15 7.64
CA ARG A 115 -19.00 -4.86 6.64
C ARG A 115 -18.38 -4.79 5.25
N GLY A 116 -18.14 -5.95 4.64
CA GLY A 116 -17.57 -6.08 3.31
C GLY A 116 -16.05 -6.14 3.27
N LEU A 117 -15.36 -6.13 4.42
CA LEU A 117 -13.91 -6.23 4.47
C LEU A 117 -13.40 -7.57 3.93
N SER A 118 -14.03 -8.68 4.30
CA SER A 118 -13.76 -10.02 3.75
C SER A 118 -13.85 -10.06 2.24
N LYS A 119 -14.92 -9.48 1.67
CA LYS A 119 -15.13 -9.37 0.23
C LYS A 119 -14.02 -8.57 -0.45
N LEU A 120 -13.65 -7.42 0.12
CA LEU A 120 -12.59 -6.58 -0.43
C LEU A 120 -11.24 -7.32 -0.38
N LEU A 121 -10.89 -7.94 0.74
CA LEU A 121 -9.66 -8.73 0.88
C LEU A 121 -9.63 -9.92 -0.09
N GLY A 122 -10.76 -10.58 -0.31
CA GLY A 122 -10.87 -11.67 -1.30
C GLY A 122 -10.66 -11.18 -2.73
N GLN A 123 -11.19 -10.00 -3.07
CA GLN A 123 -10.93 -9.36 -4.37
C GLN A 123 -9.44 -9.01 -4.52
N MET A 124 -8.84 -8.37 -3.51
CA MET A 124 -7.40 -8.06 -3.50
C MET A 124 -6.57 -9.33 -3.66
N GLN A 125 -6.91 -10.42 -2.97
CA GLN A 125 -6.22 -11.71 -3.10
C GLN A 125 -6.22 -12.23 -4.53
N SER A 126 -7.39 -12.23 -5.19
CA SER A 126 -7.50 -12.71 -6.57
C SER A 126 -6.69 -11.84 -7.54
N GLU A 127 -6.83 -10.52 -7.43
CA GLU A 127 -6.18 -9.57 -8.35
C GLU A 127 -4.67 -9.53 -8.14
N MET A 128 -4.19 -9.49 -6.89
CA MET A 128 -2.75 -9.55 -6.59
C MET A 128 -2.14 -10.88 -7.02
N THR A 129 -2.85 -12.00 -6.86
CA THR A 129 -2.36 -13.30 -7.35
C THR A 129 -2.14 -13.28 -8.86
N ALA A 130 -3.09 -12.73 -9.61
CA ALA A 130 -2.97 -12.61 -11.07
C ALA A 130 -1.87 -11.60 -11.46
N HIS A 131 -1.78 -10.47 -10.75
CA HIS A 131 -0.77 -9.45 -10.95
C HIS A 131 0.66 -9.99 -10.73
N MET A 132 0.96 -10.53 -9.54
CA MET A 132 2.27 -11.09 -9.22
C MET A 132 2.66 -12.24 -10.15
N ALA A 133 1.70 -13.01 -10.67
CA ALA A 133 1.97 -14.05 -11.67
C ALA A 133 2.43 -13.46 -13.01
N LYS A 134 1.83 -12.35 -13.48
CA LYS A 134 2.31 -11.63 -14.68
C LYS A 134 3.74 -11.15 -14.49
N GLU A 135 4.06 -10.64 -13.31
CA GLU A 135 5.41 -10.19 -13.01
C GLU A 135 6.40 -11.35 -12.97
N GLU A 136 6.14 -12.36 -12.15
CA GLU A 136 7.06 -13.47 -11.91
C GLU A 136 7.29 -14.34 -13.14
N GLN A 137 6.27 -14.50 -14.00
CA GLN A 137 6.35 -15.38 -15.16
C GLN A 137 6.80 -14.66 -16.44
N ILE A 138 6.55 -13.35 -16.55
CA ILE A 138 6.78 -12.60 -17.78
C ILE A 138 7.71 -11.41 -17.56
N LEU A 139 7.32 -10.45 -16.70
CA LEU A 139 8.02 -9.17 -16.62
C LEU A 139 9.41 -9.30 -15.98
N PHE A 140 9.53 -9.97 -14.84
CA PHE A 140 10.79 -10.15 -14.15
C PHE A 140 11.79 -10.98 -14.97
N PRO A 141 11.42 -12.11 -15.62
CA PRO A 141 12.32 -12.80 -16.55
C PRO A 141 12.83 -11.91 -17.69
N MET A 142 11.96 -11.03 -18.24
CA MET A 142 12.35 -10.08 -19.27
C MET A 142 13.36 -9.05 -18.75
N MET A 143 13.15 -8.49 -17.55
CA MET A 143 14.08 -7.58 -16.89
C MET A 143 15.43 -8.25 -16.59
N LEU A 144 15.43 -9.48 -16.09
CA LEU A 144 16.64 -10.26 -15.80
C LEU A 144 17.45 -10.60 -17.06
N SER A 145 16.80 -10.62 -18.22
CA SER A 145 17.46 -10.82 -19.52
C SER A 145 18.07 -9.52 -20.08
N GLY A 146 18.05 -8.43 -19.32
CA GLY A 146 18.55 -7.12 -19.72
C GLY A 146 17.49 -6.20 -20.34
N GLY A 147 16.20 -6.56 -20.28
CA GLY A 147 15.11 -5.80 -20.87
C GLY A 147 14.67 -6.30 -22.25
N HIS A 148 13.76 -5.56 -22.89
CA HIS A 148 13.27 -5.83 -24.23
C HIS A 148 12.69 -4.53 -24.84
N PRO A 149 12.79 -4.26 -26.15
CA PRO A 149 12.28 -3.02 -26.76
C PRO A 149 10.77 -2.75 -26.56
N MET A 150 10.01 -3.79 -26.17
CA MET A 150 8.57 -3.70 -25.89
C MET A 150 8.24 -3.75 -24.40
N ILE A 151 9.23 -3.68 -23.50
CA ILE A 151 9.02 -3.82 -22.05
C ILE A 151 8.16 -2.70 -21.44
N ALA A 152 8.14 -1.53 -22.09
CA ALA A 152 7.30 -0.40 -21.67
C ALA A 152 5.80 -0.75 -21.62
N GLY A 153 5.32 -1.60 -22.53
CA GLY A 153 3.92 -2.05 -22.54
C GLY A 153 3.55 -2.84 -21.28
N PRO A 154 4.23 -3.96 -20.98
CA PRO A 154 4.05 -4.71 -19.74
C PRO A 154 4.21 -3.88 -18.47
N ILE A 155 5.21 -2.99 -18.39
CA ILE A 155 5.37 -2.07 -17.25
C ILE A 155 4.14 -1.17 -17.10
N GLY A 156 3.63 -0.62 -18.20
CA GLY A 156 2.41 0.19 -18.19
C GLY A 156 1.19 -0.57 -17.66
N VAL A 157 1.06 -1.86 -17.99
CA VAL A 157 -0.01 -2.71 -17.43
C VAL A 157 0.16 -2.91 -15.93
N MET A 158 1.39 -3.15 -15.43
CA MET A 158 1.61 -3.31 -13.98
C MET A 158 1.32 -2.03 -13.22
N ARG A 159 1.73 -0.86 -13.73
CA ARG A 159 1.38 0.44 -13.16
C ARG A 159 -0.12 0.67 -13.10
N HIS A 160 -0.86 0.26 -14.13
CA HIS A 160 -2.32 0.35 -14.13
C HIS A 160 -2.96 -0.58 -13.09
N ASP A 161 -2.46 -1.80 -12.93
CA ASP A 161 -2.91 -2.68 -11.84
C ASP A 161 -2.63 -2.05 -10.46
N HIS A 162 -1.46 -1.40 -10.28
CA HIS A 162 -1.11 -0.70 -9.04
C HIS A 162 -2.10 0.42 -8.71
N GLU A 163 -2.59 1.19 -9.70
CA GLU A 163 -3.65 2.18 -9.47
C GLU A 163 -4.92 1.53 -8.89
N GLY A 164 -5.29 0.35 -9.39
CA GLY A 164 -6.40 -0.44 -8.84
C GLY A 164 -6.16 -0.88 -7.40
N HIS A 165 -4.95 -1.37 -7.09
CA HIS A 165 -4.56 -1.75 -5.73
C HIS A 165 -4.53 -0.55 -4.77
N MET A 166 -4.13 0.63 -5.24
CA MET A 166 -4.19 1.88 -4.47
C MET A 166 -5.63 2.27 -4.10
N ASP A 167 -6.58 2.05 -5.00
CA ASP A 167 -8.00 2.28 -4.70
C ASP A 167 -8.56 1.26 -3.70
N GLN A 168 -8.11 0.00 -3.78
CA GLN A 168 -8.45 -1.02 -2.79
C GLN A 168 -7.88 -0.69 -1.40
N LEU A 169 -6.65 -0.16 -1.31
CA LEU A 169 -6.05 0.32 -0.06
C LEU A 169 -6.88 1.46 0.57
N LYS A 170 -7.37 2.40 -0.23
CA LYS A 170 -8.32 3.43 0.25
C LYS A 170 -9.61 2.79 0.77
N GLY A 171 -10.09 1.73 0.12
CA GLY A 171 -11.23 0.93 0.56
C GLY A 171 -10.99 0.25 1.92
N LEU A 172 -9.82 -0.35 2.14
CA LEU A 172 -9.45 -0.94 3.43
C LEU A 172 -9.47 0.09 4.54
N GLU A 173 -8.85 1.24 4.31
CA GLU A 173 -8.84 2.37 5.25
C GLU A 173 -10.24 2.88 5.54
N HIS A 174 -11.11 2.92 4.53
CA HIS A 174 -12.50 3.33 4.72
C HIS A 174 -13.29 2.36 5.59
N LEU A 175 -13.29 1.07 5.23
CA LEU A 175 -14.06 0.03 5.91
C LEU A 175 -13.60 -0.19 7.36
N THR A 176 -12.34 0.09 7.65
CA THR A 176 -11.75 -0.10 8.98
C THR A 176 -11.70 1.18 9.81
N ASN A 177 -12.25 2.30 9.30
CA ASN A 177 -12.14 3.62 9.92
C ASN A 177 -10.68 3.97 10.28
N SER A 178 -9.79 3.83 9.32
CA SER A 178 -8.33 3.94 9.49
C SER A 178 -7.77 3.03 10.58
N PHE A 179 -8.25 1.78 10.58
CA PHE A 179 -7.90 0.74 11.55
C PHE A 179 -8.17 1.12 13.01
N ALA A 180 -9.13 2.01 13.26
CA ALA A 180 -9.56 2.37 14.61
C ALA A 180 -10.46 1.27 15.19
N LEU A 181 -10.01 0.62 16.26
CA LEU A 181 -10.75 -0.44 16.93
C LEU A 181 -11.85 0.14 17.85
N PRO A 182 -13.05 -0.48 17.90
CA PRO A 182 -14.03 -0.17 18.93
C PRO A 182 -13.52 -0.58 20.32
N ALA A 183 -14.05 0.06 21.37
CA ALA A 183 -13.57 -0.12 22.75
C ALA A 183 -13.72 -1.56 23.28
N ASP A 184 -14.68 -2.30 22.75
CA ASP A 184 -15.01 -3.69 23.09
C ASP A 184 -14.51 -4.70 22.04
N ALA A 185 -13.60 -4.29 21.14
CA ALA A 185 -13.01 -5.17 20.14
C ALA A 185 -12.40 -6.42 20.77
N CYS A 186 -12.78 -7.59 20.27
CA CYS A 186 -12.20 -8.85 20.71
C CYS A 186 -10.78 -9.05 20.13
N LYS A 187 -10.03 -10.01 20.69
CA LYS A 187 -8.67 -10.33 20.23
C LYS A 187 -8.56 -10.63 18.72
N SER A 188 -9.57 -11.29 18.14
CA SER A 188 -9.58 -11.60 16.70
C SER A 188 -9.77 -10.35 15.85
N TRP A 189 -10.59 -9.40 16.29
CA TRP A 189 -10.78 -8.12 15.60
C TRP A 189 -9.53 -7.25 15.74
N THR A 190 -8.95 -7.15 16.94
CA THR A 190 -7.65 -6.48 17.14
C THR A 190 -6.59 -7.04 16.20
N ARG A 191 -6.45 -8.37 16.14
CA ARG A 191 -5.51 -9.02 15.23
C ARG A 191 -5.81 -8.67 13.77
N LEU A 192 -7.07 -8.75 13.34
CA LEU A 192 -7.46 -8.45 11.97
C LEU A 192 -6.99 -7.05 11.56
N TYR A 193 -7.21 -6.04 12.40
CA TYR A 193 -6.82 -4.66 12.07
C TYR A 193 -5.31 -4.46 12.10
N THR A 194 -4.61 -5.05 13.07
CA THR A 194 -3.14 -5.01 13.12
C THR A 194 -2.53 -5.63 11.86
N ASP A 195 -2.95 -6.84 11.52
CA ASP A 195 -2.38 -7.60 10.41
C ASP A 195 -2.77 -6.95 9.06
N THR A 196 -4.01 -6.46 8.91
CA THR A 196 -4.45 -5.74 7.70
C THR A 196 -3.73 -4.40 7.53
N SER A 197 -3.50 -3.66 8.62
CA SER A 197 -2.75 -2.40 8.57
C SER A 197 -1.28 -2.64 8.18
N LYS A 198 -0.68 -3.73 8.67
CA LYS A 198 0.67 -4.14 8.27
C LYS A 198 0.72 -4.55 6.80
N PHE A 199 -0.24 -5.34 6.34
CA PHE A 199 -0.37 -5.74 4.94
C PHE A 199 -0.48 -4.51 4.03
N ALA A 200 -1.35 -3.55 4.37
CA ALA A 200 -1.53 -2.32 3.61
C ALA A 200 -0.23 -1.50 3.51
N ALA A 201 0.50 -1.35 4.61
CA ALA A 201 1.78 -0.64 4.62
C ALA A 201 2.85 -1.34 3.77
N ASP A 202 2.91 -2.67 3.84
CA ASP A 202 3.84 -3.46 3.02
C ASP A 202 3.50 -3.37 1.53
N LEU A 203 2.21 -3.38 1.15
CA LEU A 203 1.79 -3.27 -0.24
C LEU A 203 2.15 -1.90 -0.84
N VAL A 204 1.98 -0.81 -0.09
CA VAL A 204 2.44 0.52 -0.52
C VAL A 204 3.96 0.51 -0.73
N ARG A 205 4.72 -0.09 0.19
CA ARG A 205 6.17 -0.18 0.07
C ARG A 205 6.59 -1.04 -1.12
N HIS A 206 5.93 -2.17 -1.35
CA HIS A 206 6.13 -3.03 -2.52
C HIS A 206 5.95 -2.24 -3.81
N MET A 207 4.77 -1.65 -4.02
CA MET A 207 4.48 -0.87 -5.23
C MET A 207 5.46 0.30 -5.40
N TYR A 208 5.91 0.94 -4.31
CA TYR A 208 6.92 1.99 -4.37
C TYR A 208 8.27 1.47 -4.91
N LEU A 209 8.75 0.33 -4.40
CA LEU A 209 9.99 -0.29 -4.89
C LEU A 209 9.89 -0.60 -6.40
N GLU A 210 8.72 -0.99 -6.87
CA GLU A 210 8.51 -1.26 -8.29
C GLU A 210 8.42 0.02 -9.13
N ASN A 211 7.46 0.89 -8.81
CA ASN A 211 7.16 2.09 -9.59
C ASN A 211 8.30 3.09 -9.61
N GLU A 212 8.98 3.28 -8.47
CA GLU A 212 9.94 4.36 -8.28
C GLU A 212 11.40 3.90 -8.37
N ILE A 213 11.66 2.58 -8.36
CA ILE A 213 13.04 2.05 -8.35
C ILE A 213 13.27 0.99 -9.40
N LEU A 214 12.45 -0.06 -9.46
CA LEU A 214 12.68 -1.16 -10.41
C LEU A 214 12.33 -0.76 -11.84
N PHE A 215 11.09 -0.32 -12.08
CA PHE A 215 10.59 0.01 -13.41
C PHE A 215 11.36 1.16 -14.08
N PRO A 216 11.77 2.23 -13.37
CA PRO A 216 12.57 3.31 -13.97
C PRO A 216 13.92 2.87 -14.54
N ARG A 217 14.47 1.72 -14.11
CA ARG A 217 15.69 1.14 -14.71
C ARG A 217 15.47 0.70 -16.17
N PHE A 218 14.21 0.56 -16.58
CA PHE A 218 13.79 0.03 -17.88
C PHE A 218 12.89 0.98 -18.69
N ASP A 219 12.49 2.14 -18.15
CA ASP A 219 11.65 3.12 -18.87
C ASP A 219 12.36 3.74 -20.10
N ASN A 220 13.69 3.65 -20.17
CA ASN A 220 14.51 4.13 -21.30
C ASN A 220 15.25 2.99 -22.04
N ALA A 221 14.85 1.72 -21.83
CA ALA A 221 15.50 0.54 -22.42
C ALA A 221 14.92 0.15 -23.78
#